data_AF-A0AA35YW54-F1
#
_entry.id   AF-A0AA35YW54-F1
#
_cell.length_a   1.000
_cell.length_b   1.000
_cell.length_c   1.000
_cell.angle_alpha   90.00
_cell.angle_beta   90.00
_cell.angle_gamma   90.00
#
_symmetry.space_group_name_H-M   'P 1'
#
loop_
_entity.id
_entity.type
_entity.pdbx_description
1 polymer ?
#
loop_
_entity_poly.entity_id
_entity_poly.type
_entity_poly.pdbx_seq_one_letter_code
_entity_poly.pdbx_strand_id
1 'polypeptide(L)'
;MKPAEMENIIHMLIGQAEEELTALTNLQSDFYFNQEMKNDLLENMSRRPKYTNYLQMKDVINNITYVALKRIMVIYSLKKNTETTIQELKKLLKTLPEDDQPYID
;
A
#
# COMPACT_ATOMS: atom_id res chain seq x y z
N MET A 1 29.02 12.30 -10.12
CA MET A 1 27.76 12.15 -10.85
C MET A 1 27.30 13.55 -11.21
N LYS A 2 26.96 13.81 -12.47
CA LYS A 2 26.56 15.16 -12.89
C LYS A 2 25.19 15.53 -12.27
N PRO A 3 24.90 16.81 -12.01
CA PRO A 3 23.60 17.23 -11.47
C PRO A 3 22.41 16.67 -12.27
N ALA A 4 22.48 16.73 -13.60
CA ALA A 4 21.45 16.19 -14.51
C ALA A 4 21.28 14.65 -14.39
N GLU A 5 22.35 13.89 -14.14
CA GLU A 5 22.26 12.45 -13.91
C GLU A 5 21.57 12.14 -12.57
N MET A 6 21.81 12.97 -11.56
CA MET A 6 21.19 12.85 -10.23
C MET A 6 19.70 13.18 -10.26
N GLU A 7 19.33 14.22 -10.99
CA GLU A 7 17.95 14.61 -11.22
C GLU A 7 17.14 13.46 -11.87
N ASN A 8 17.68 12.87 -12.94
CA ASN A 8 17.05 11.74 -13.63
C ASN A 8 16.84 10.52 -12.72
N ILE A 9 17.83 10.18 -11.88
CA ILE A 9 17.71 9.07 -10.93
C ILE A 9 16.63 9.37 -9.88
N ILE A 10 16.59 10.60 -9.34
CA ILE A 10 15.57 10.98 -8.35
C ILE A 10 14.16 10.91 -8.96
N HIS A 11 13.97 11.38 -10.20
CA HIS A 11 12.68 11.24 -10.88
C HIS A 11 12.26 9.78 -11.06
N MET A 12 13.20 8.91 -11.44
CA MET A 12 12.93 7.47 -11.56
C MET A 12 12.51 6.86 -10.21
N LEU A 13 13.22 7.19 -9.12
CA LEU A 13 12.90 6.70 -7.79
C LEU A 13 11.54 7.21 -7.29
N ILE A 14 11.18 8.47 -7.61
CA ILE A 14 9.84 9.00 -7.30
C ILE A 14 8.77 8.21 -8.04
N GLY A 15 8.97 7.95 -9.34
CA GLY A 15 8.01 7.16 -10.14
C GLY A 15 7.81 5.74 -9.57
N GLN A 16 8.89 5.05 -9.21
CA GLN A 16 8.80 3.72 -8.59
C GLN A 16 8.05 3.76 -7.25
N ALA A 17 8.32 4.75 -6.41
CA ALA A 17 7.63 4.89 -5.13
C ALA A 17 6.13 5.23 -5.31
N GLU A 18 5.77 6.01 -6.34
CA GLU A 18 4.37 6.31 -6.68
C GLU A 18 3.62 5.08 -7.21
N GLU A 19 4.28 4.21 -7.99
CA GLU A 19 3.74 2.90 -8.39
C GLU A 19 3.52 1.98 -7.18
N GLU A 20 4.49 1.91 -6.26
CA GLU A 20 4.36 1.11 -5.04
C GLU A 20 3.24 1.62 -4.13
N LEU A 21 3.11 2.95 -3.99
CA LEU A 21 2.01 3.58 -3.26
C LEU A 21 0.64 3.22 -3.86
N THR A 22 0.56 3.16 -5.19
CA THR A 22 -0.65 2.74 -5.90
C THR A 22 -0.97 1.27 -5.62
N ALA A 23 0.02 0.38 -5.69
CA ALA A 23 -0.15 -1.03 -5.38
C ALA A 23 -0.61 -1.26 -3.93
N LEU A 24 -0.01 -0.56 -2.96
CA LEU A 24 -0.42 -0.62 -1.54
C LEU A 24 -1.85 -0.11 -1.33
N THR A 25 -2.26 0.92 -2.06
CA THR A 25 -3.63 1.44 -2.02
C THR A 25 -4.64 0.44 -2.58
N ASN A 26 -4.29 -0.28 -3.65
CA ASN A 26 -5.14 -1.33 -4.20
C ASN A 26 -5.30 -2.49 -3.20
N LEU A 27 -4.20 -2.95 -2.59
CA LEU A 27 -4.26 -4.00 -1.56
C LEU A 27 -5.12 -3.59 -0.34
N GLN A 28 -5.07 -2.32 0.03
CA GLN A 28 -5.91 -1.76 1.09
C GLN A 28 -7.40 -1.82 0.69
N SER A 29 -7.75 -1.43 -0.53
CA SER A 29 -9.12 -1.49 -1.05
C SER A 29 -9.63 -2.92 -1.13
N ASP A 30 -8.83 -3.86 -1.62
CA ASP A 30 -9.18 -5.29 -1.70
C ASP A 30 -9.46 -5.87 -0.31
N PHE A 31 -8.69 -5.46 0.71
CA PHE A 31 -8.95 -5.86 2.09
C PHE A 31 -10.35 -5.42 2.56
N TYR A 32 -10.74 -4.18 2.29
CA TYR A 32 -12.05 -3.67 2.69
C TYR A 32 -13.20 -4.33 1.93
N PHE A 33 -13.04 -4.56 0.62
CA PHE A 33 -13.99 -5.33 -0.17
C PHE A 33 -14.20 -6.74 0.41
N ASN A 34 -13.11 -7.44 0.74
CA ASN A 34 -13.20 -8.76 1.37
C ASN A 34 -13.84 -8.72 2.76
N GLN A 35 -13.65 -7.63 3.52
CA GLN A 35 -14.29 -7.44 4.81
C GLN A 35 -15.82 -7.26 4.68
N GLU A 36 -16.29 -6.58 3.64
CA GLU A 36 -17.70 -6.45 3.31
C GLU A 36 -18.31 -7.80 2.92
N MET A 37 -17.69 -8.51 1.97
CA MET A 37 -18.13 -9.85 1.54
C MET A 37 -18.21 -10.84 2.71
N LYS A 38 -17.28 -10.75 3.67
CA LYS A 38 -17.31 -11.53 4.90
C LYS A 38 -18.57 -11.24 5.73
N ASN A 39 -18.92 -9.96 5.89
CA ASN A 39 -20.10 -9.56 6.67
C ASN A 39 -21.38 -10.10 6.03
N ASP A 40 -21.50 -10.01 4.70
CA ASP A 40 -22.63 -10.57 3.95
C ASP A 40 -22.74 -12.09 4.14
N LEU A 41 -21.61 -12.80 4.12
CA LEU A 41 -21.60 -14.24 4.33
C LEU A 41 -22.03 -14.59 5.76
N LEU A 42 -21.56 -13.86 6.77
CA LEU A 42 -21.98 -14.04 8.17
C LEU A 42 -23.49 -13.78 8.35
N GLU A 43 -24.01 -12.74 7.72
CA GLU A 43 -25.44 -12.43 7.76
C GLU A 43 -26.27 -13.55 7.12
N ASN A 44 -25.88 -13.99 5.92
CA ASN A 44 -26.56 -15.07 5.21
C ASN A 44 -26.55 -16.40 5.99
N MET A 45 -25.42 -16.74 6.61
CA MET A 45 -25.32 -17.92 7.48
C MET A 45 -26.20 -17.82 8.71
N SER A 46 -26.36 -16.62 9.28
CA SER A 46 -27.19 -16.40 10.47
C SER A 46 -28.67 -16.60 10.18
N ARG A 47 -29.12 -16.44 8.93
CA ARG A 47 -30.52 -16.62 8.51
C ARG A 47 -30.96 -18.09 8.38
N ARG A 48 -30.04 -19.04 8.18
CA ARG A 48 -30.35 -20.49 8.01
C ARG A 48 -29.29 -21.41 8.64
N PRO A 49 -29.13 -21.40 9.98
CA PRO A 49 -28.04 -22.14 10.62
C PRO A 49 -28.30 -23.66 10.62
N LYS A 50 -27.45 -24.43 9.94
CA LYS A 50 -27.22 -25.83 10.29
C LYS A 50 -26.12 -25.85 11.36
N TYR A 51 -26.47 -26.27 12.57
CA TYR A 51 -25.72 -25.96 13.82
C TYR A 51 -24.21 -26.28 13.76
N THR A 52 -23.84 -27.45 13.26
CA THR A 52 -22.44 -27.89 13.19
C THR A 52 -21.62 -27.14 12.14
N ASN A 53 -22.18 -26.94 10.94
CA ASN A 53 -21.49 -26.22 9.87
C ASN A 53 -21.35 -24.72 10.21
N TYR A 54 -22.33 -24.13 10.90
CA TYR A 54 -22.30 -22.72 11.30
C TYR A 54 -21.13 -22.41 12.25
N LEU A 55 -20.94 -23.21 13.30
CA LEU A 55 -19.86 -22.98 14.28
C LEU A 55 -18.47 -23.14 13.65
N GLN A 56 -18.27 -24.19 12.84
CA GLN A 56 -17.01 -24.41 12.14
C GLN A 56 -16.68 -23.28 11.16
N MET A 57 -17.65 -22.84 10.36
CA MET A 57 -17.45 -21.75 9.40
C MET A 57 -17.17 -20.42 10.10
N LYS A 58 -17.87 -20.13 11.21
CA LYS A 58 -17.69 -18.92 12.01
C LYS A 58 -16.28 -18.84 12.60
N ASP A 59 -15.74 -19.94 13.12
CA ASP A 59 -14.38 -19.98 13.65
C ASP A 59 -13.32 -19.77 12.57
N VAL A 60 -13.48 -20.40 11.40
CA VAL A 60 -12.58 -20.20 10.24
C VAL A 60 -12.57 -18.74 9.80
N ILE A 61 -13.75 -18.13 9.66
CA ILE A 61 -13.91 -16.72 9.28
C ILE A 61 -13.25 -15.78 10.31
N ASN A 62 -13.45 -16.03 11.60
CA ASN A 62 -12.88 -15.23 12.67
C ASN A 62 -11.34 -15.32 12.70
N ASN A 63 -10.78 -16.52 12.54
CA ASN A 63 -9.33 -16.71 12.49
C ASN A 63 -8.68 -16.00 11.29
N ILE A 64 -9.28 -16.09 10.10
CA ILE A 64 -8.82 -15.38 8.91
C ILE A 64 -8.83 -13.86 9.14
N THR A 65 -9.84 -13.35 9.87
CA THR A 65 -9.96 -11.93 10.19
C THR A 65 -8.78 -11.41 11.00
N TYR A 66 -8.33 -12.15 12.02
CA TYR A 66 -7.22 -11.72 12.86
C TYR A 66 -5.90 -11.60 12.08
N VAL A 67 -5.62 -12.57 11.20
CA VAL A 67 -4.43 -12.54 10.33
C VAL A 67 -4.52 -11.39 9.34
N ALA A 68 -5.69 -11.18 8.73
CA ALA A 68 -5.91 -10.11 7.78
C ALA A 68 -5.77 -8.72 8.43
N LEU A 69 -6.26 -8.55 9.67
CA LEU A 69 -6.10 -7.31 10.45
C LEU A 69 -4.63 -6.97 10.75
N LYS A 70 -3.79 -7.96 11.05
CA LYS A 70 -2.35 -7.70 11.20
C LYS A 70 -1.72 -7.25 9.88
N ARG A 71 -2.11 -7.87 8.77
CA ARG A 71 -1.59 -7.54 7.44
C ARG A 71 -2.00 -6.13 6.99
N ILE A 72 -3.23 -5.69 7.28
CA ILE A 72 -3.64 -4.31 6.94
C ILE A 72 -2.87 -3.27 7.75
N MET A 73 -2.53 -3.55 9.02
CA MET A 73 -1.65 -2.66 9.80
C MET A 73 -0.26 -2.53 9.17
N VAL A 74 0.31 -3.62 8.66
CA VAL A 74 1.58 -3.58 7.92
C VAL A 74 1.45 -2.75 6.64
N ILE A 75 0.37 -2.93 5.86
CA ILE A 75 0.10 -2.13 4.66
C ILE A 75 0.01 -0.63 5.00
N TYR A 76 -0.65 -0.26 6.10
CA TYR A 76 -0.70 1.13 6.56
C TYR A 76 0.68 1.71 6.87
N SER A 77 1.52 0.96 7.59
CA SER A 77 2.88 1.41 7.88
C SER A 77 3.73 1.56 6.62
N LEU A 78 3.64 0.60 5.68
CA LEU A 78 4.35 0.66 4.40
C LEU A 78 3.90 1.89 3.59
N LYS A 79 2.58 2.10 3.47
CA LYS A 79 2.01 3.22 2.74
C LYS A 79 2.52 4.57 3.25
N LYS A 80 2.52 4.75 4.58
CA LYS A 80 3.05 5.96 5.23
C LYS A 80 4.54 6.15 4.96
N ASN A 81 5.31 5.07 5.00
CA ASN A 81 6.75 5.12 4.73
C ASN A 81 7.01 5.51 3.27
N THR A 82 6.30 4.90 2.32
CA THR A 82 6.39 5.22 0.88
C THR A 82 6.02 6.67 0.61
N GLU A 83 4.95 7.19 1.22
CA GLU A 83 4.57 8.61 1.13
C GLU A 83 5.68 9.54 1.67
N THR A 84 6.30 9.17 2.79
CA THR A 84 7.40 9.92 3.39
C THR A 84 8.62 9.92 2.47
N THR A 85 8.98 8.77 1.91
CA THR A 85 10.09 8.64 0.95
C THR A 85 9.86 9.49 -0.31
N ILE A 86 8.63 9.50 -0.86
CA ILE A 86 8.28 10.38 -1.97
C ILE A 86 8.50 11.85 -1.60
N GLN A 87 8.09 12.27 -0.40
CA GLN A 87 8.29 13.64 0.07
C GLN A 87 9.77 13.99 0.24
N GLU A 88 10.58 13.08 0.76
CA GLU A 88 12.03 13.26 0.93
C GLU A 88 12.74 13.36 -0.42
N LEU A 89 12.41 12.49 -1.39
CA LEU A 89 12.94 12.55 -2.75
C LEU A 89 12.54 13.86 -3.45
N LYS A 90 11.30 14.32 -3.29
CA LYS A 90 10.84 15.61 -3.81
C LYS A 90 11.55 16.80 -3.15
N LYS A 91 11.98 16.69 -1.89
CA LYS A 91 12.82 17.70 -1.23
C LYS A 91 14.24 17.68 -1.79
N LEU A 92 14.83 16.49 -1.95
CA LEU A 92 16.17 16.31 -2.49
C LEU A 92 16.28 16.92 -3.90
N LEU A 93 15.27 16.68 -4.75
CA LEU A 93 15.17 17.25 -6.09
C LEU A 93 15.25 18.78 -6.07
N LYS A 94 14.55 19.43 -5.12
CA LYS A 94 14.54 20.91 -4.98
C LYS A 94 15.85 21.48 -4.45
N THR A 95 16.71 20.66 -3.87
CA THR A 95 18.00 21.08 -3.30
C THR A 95 19.17 20.79 -4.24
N LEU A 96 18.93 20.18 -5.40
CA LEU A 96 19.98 19.99 -6.40
C LEU A 96 20.45 21.36 -6.93
N PRO A 97 21.77 21.58 -7.04
CA PRO A 97 22.29 22.79 -7.68
C PRO A 97 21.93 22.79 -9.17
N GLU A 98 21.53 23.95 -9.70
CA GLU A 98 21.43 24.16 -11.14
C GLU A 98 22.82 23.97 -11.77
N ASP A 99 22.89 23.23 -12.88
CA ASP A 99 24.15 22.92 -13.56
C ASP A 99 24.66 24.20 -14.27
N ASP A 100 25.36 25.05 -13.51
CA ASP A 100 25.92 26.34 -13.99
C ASP A 100 27.19 26.16 -14.85
N GLN A 101 27.54 24.94 -15.29
CA GLN A 101 28.69 24.76 -16.17
C GLN A 101 28.32 25.08 -17.62
N PRO A 102 29.02 26.04 -18.28
CA PRO A 102 28.81 26.29 -19.68
C PRO A 102 29.20 25.04 -20.46
N TYR A 103 28.31 24.59 -21.35
CA TYR A 103 28.62 23.59 -22.36
C TYR A 103 29.79 24.14 -23.19
N ILE A 104 31.01 23.67 -22.90
CA ILE A 104 32.15 23.88 -23.80
C ILE A 104 32.07 22.75 -24.82
N ASP A 105 31.81 23.15 -26.06
CA ASP A 105 31.74 22.32 -27.29
C ASP A 105 32.97 21.43 -27.48
#